data_AF-A0A8X7TPB7-F1
#
_entry.id   AF-A0A8X7TPB7-F1
#
_cell.length_a   1.000
_cell.length_b   1.000
_cell.length_c   1.000
_cell.angle_alpha   90.00
_cell.angle_beta   90.00
_cell.angle_gamma   90.00
#
_symmetry.space_group_name_H-M   'P 1'
#
loop_
_entity.id
_entity.type
_entity.pdbx_description
1 polymer ?
#
loop_
_entity_poly.entity_id
_entity_poly.type
_entity_poly.pdbx_seq_one_letter_code
_entity_poly.pdbx_strand_id
1 'polypeptide(L)'
;MRHQKDFAVGAYTVSYVPVGNLNKSTCDCGVYAVKFIECHALGLELSLLHDGNIIEARHRILWDLWEAANDSELIDRMSKYQSSECLSSTVEEIL
;
A
#
# COMPACT_ATOMS: atom_id res chain seq x y z
N MET A 1 -13.49 5.42 40.15
CA MET A 1 -12.19 4.71 40.03
C MET A 1 -11.75 4.80 38.57
N ARG A 2 -10.61 5.46 38.27
CA ARG A 2 -10.10 5.58 36.90
C ARG A 2 -9.30 4.31 36.59
N HIS A 3 -9.73 3.55 35.57
CA HIS A 3 -8.96 2.42 35.06
C HIS A 3 -7.80 2.98 34.24
N GLN A 4 -6.61 3.03 34.81
CA GLN A 4 -5.40 3.38 34.09
C GLN A 4 -4.99 2.15 33.27
N LYS A 5 -5.11 2.23 31.93
CA LYS A 5 -4.59 1.20 31.04
C LYS A 5 -3.10 1.46 30.88
N ASP A 6 -2.27 0.57 31.43
CA ASP A 6 -0.83 0.59 31.19
C ASP A 6 -0.58 0.04 29.78
N PHE A 7 -0.35 0.93 28.82
CA PHE A 7 0.08 0.56 27.48
C PHE A 7 1.60 0.38 27.48
N ALA A 8 2.07 -0.75 26.97
CA ALA A 8 3.48 -0.94 26.68
C ALA A 8 3.85 -0.06 25.47
N VAL A 9 4.49 1.08 25.73
CA VAL A 9 5.01 1.97 24.68
C VAL A 9 6.34 1.39 24.20
N GLY A 10 6.33 0.73 23.05
CA GLY A 10 7.54 0.28 22.35
C GLY A 10 7.97 1.29 21.29
N ALA A 11 9.29 1.40 21.05
CA ALA A 11 9.81 2.18 19.93
C ALA A 11 9.52 1.49 18.60
N TYR A 12 9.12 2.25 17.58
CA TYR A 12 8.98 1.74 16.23
C TYR A 12 10.36 1.55 15.57
N THR A 13 10.51 0.46 14.82
CA THR A 13 11.66 0.25 13.95
C THR A 13 11.42 0.88 12.59
N VAL A 14 12.39 1.64 12.08
CA VAL A 14 12.37 2.19 10.74
C VAL A 14 13.36 1.42 9.88
N SER A 15 12.88 0.83 8.78
CA SER A 15 13.71 0.14 7.79
C SER A 15 13.66 0.90 6.47
N TYR A 16 14.81 1.37 6.01
CA TYR A 16 14.94 1.87 4.63
C TYR A 16 15.25 0.70 3.70
N VAL A 17 14.41 0.51 2.69
CA VAL A 17 14.65 -0.51 1.68
C VAL A 17 15.15 0.19 0.41
N PRO A 18 16.42 -0.01 0.02
CA PRO A 18 16.95 0.62 -1.18
C PRO A 18 16.22 0.06 -2.39
N VAL A 19 15.50 0.93 -3.09
CA VAL A 19 14.88 0.63 -4.36
C VAL A 19 15.91 0.95 -5.43
N GLY A 20 16.27 -0.04 -6.26
CA GLY A 20 17.25 0.14 -7.33
C GLY A 20 16.83 1.18 -8.37
N ASN A 21 17.60 1.31 -9.47
CA ASN A 21 17.22 2.17 -10.59
C ASN A 21 16.04 1.56 -11.38
N LEU A 22 14.85 1.73 -10.82
CA LEU A 22 13.55 1.22 -11.29
C LEU A 22 12.69 2.36 -11.81
N ASN A 23 11.58 2.01 -12.47
CA ASN A 23 10.64 2.96 -13.05
C ASN A 23 11.31 3.92 -14.03
N LYS A 24 12.17 3.39 -14.92
CA LYS A 24 12.81 4.20 -15.98
C LYS A 24 11.81 4.87 -16.91
N SER A 25 10.61 4.29 -17.04
CA SER A 25 9.47 4.87 -17.77
C SER A 25 8.89 6.10 -17.09
N THR A 26 9.16 6.30 -15.79
CA THR A 26 8.61 7.35 -14.91
C THR A 26 7.08 7.33 -14.77
N CYS A 27 6.40 6.27 -15.21
CA CYS A 27 4.94 6.16 -15.20
C CYS A 27 4.38 4.95 -14.43
N ASP A 28 5.26 4.16 -13.79
CA ASP A 28 4.89 2.91 -13.13
C ASP A 28 4.98 2.96 -11.60
N CYS A 29 5.12 4.15 -10.99
CA CYS A 29 5.30 4.28 -9.54
C CYS A 29 4.18 3.63 -8.72
N GLY A 30 2.92 3.70 -9.19
CA GLY A 30 1.79 3.03 -8.55
C GLY A 30 1.87 1.50 -8.62
N VAL A 31 2.35 0.96 -9.75
CA VAL A 31 2.55 -0.49 -9.94
C VAL A 31 3.63 -0.98 -8.97
N TYR A 32 4.76 -0.26 -8.88
CA TYR A 32 5.82 -0.55 -7.92
C TYR A 32 5.33 -0.51 -6.47
N ALA A 33 4.58 0.54 -6.10
CA ALA A 33 4.08 0.69 -4.75
C ALA A 33 3.16 -0.47 -4.32
N VAL A 34 2.17 -0.83 -5.16
CA VAL A 34 1.23 -1.92 -4.85
C VAL A 34 1.95 -3.26 -4.74
N LYS A 35 2.83 -3.58 -5.69
CA LYS A 35 3.57 -4.84 -5.67
C LYS A 35 4.57 -4.91 -4.52
N PHE A 36 5.16 -3.80 -4.08
CA PHE A 36 6.03 -3.79 -2.90
C PHE A 36 5.26 -4.08 -1.62
N ILE A 37 4.05 -3.53 -1.49
CA ILE A 37 3.16 -3.87 -0.36
C ILE A 37 2.83 -5.37 -0.40
N GLU A 38 2.48 -5.91 -1.57
CA GLU A 38 2.18 -7.33 -1.74
C GLU A 38 3.39 -8.21 -1.40
N CYS A 39 4.58 -7.90 -1.93
CA CYS A 39 5.80 -8.64 -1.61
C CYS A 39 6.09 -8.60 -0.10
N HIS A 40 5.95 -7.45 0.55
CA HIS A 40 6.17 -7.33 1.98
C HIS A 40 5.15 -8.14 2.79
N ALA A 41 3.87 -8.10 2.42
CA ALA A 41 2.81 -8.86 3.07
C ALA A 41 3.00 -10.38 2.94
N LEU A 42 3.57 -10.84 1.81
CA LEU A 42 3.82 -12.25 1.52
C LEU A 42 5.22 -12.73 1.92
N GLY A 43 6.09 -11.85 2.43
CA GLY A 43 7.49 -12.19 2.72
C GLY A 43 8.33 -12.50 1.48
N LEU A 44 7.96 -11.96 0.32
CA LEU A 44 8.67 -12.11 -0.94
C LEU A 44 9.76 -11.05 -1.10
N GLU A 45 10.79 -11.40 -1.88
CA GLU A 45 11.88 -10.48 -2.19
C GLU A 45 11.41 -9.36 -3.14
N LEU A 46 11.76 -8.11 -2.83
CA LEU A 46 11.37 -6.96 -3.67
C LEU A 46 12.09 -6.94 -5.03
N SER A 47 13.20 -7.67 -5.18
CA SER A 47 13.96 -7.78 -6.43
C SER A 47 13.19 -8.51 -7.54
N LEU A 48 12.09 -9.20 -7.19
CA LEU A 48 11.19 -9.83 -8.14
C LEU A 48 10.51 -8.81 -9.07
N LEU A 49 10.52 -7.52 -8.74
CA LEU A 49 9.91 -6.48 -9.55
C LEU A 49 10.97 -5.57 -10.17
N HIS A 50 10.94 -5.45 -11.49
CA HIS A 50 11.88 -4.65 -12.24
C HIS A 50 11.30 -4.18 -13.57
N ASP A 51 11.93 -3.22 -14.24
CA ASP A 51 11.37 -2.63 -15.48
C ASP A 51 11.09 -3.67 -16.59
N GLY A 52 11.87 -4.75 -16.63
CA GLY A 52 11.68 -5.84 -17.59
C GLY A 52 10.41 -6.69 -17.40
N ASN A 53 9.72 -6.60 -16.26
CA ASN A 53 8.49 -7.35 -15.97
C ASN A 53 7.33 -6.47 -15.50
N ILE A 54 7.45 -5.15 -15.68
CA ILE A 54 6.49 -4.19 -15.15
C ILE A 54 5.13 -4.28 -15.86
N ILE A 55 5.12 -4.70 -17.12
CA ILE A 55 3.89 -4.88 -17.91
C ILE A 55 3.09 -6.05 -17.36
N GLU A 56 3.76 -7.16 -17.06
CA GLU A 56 3.19 -8.36 -16.44
C GLU A 56 2.66 -8.04 -15.04
N ALA A 57 3.43 -7.27 -14.26
CA ALA A 57 2.98 -6.79 -12.96
C ALA A 57 1.70 -5.93 -13.09
N ARG A 58 1.65 -5.03 -14.08
CA ARG A 58 0.47 -4.21 -14.36
C ARG A 58 -0.74 -5.05 -14.73
N HIS A 59 -0.57 -6.05 -15.60
CA HIS A 59 -1.66 -6.96 -15.97
C HIS A 59 -2.13 -7.79 -14.78
N ARG A 60 -1.20 -8.23 -13.91
CA ARG A 60 -1.56 -8.97 -12.70
C ARG A 60 -2.41 -8.13 -11.75
N ILE A 61 -1.99 -6.89 -11.49
CA ILE A 61 -2.77 -5.94 -10.67
C ILE A 61 -4.15 -5.71 -11.29
N LEU A 62 -4.22 -5.49 -12.60
CA LEU A 62 -5.50 -5.28 -13.28
C LEU A 62 -6.44 -6.48 -13.10
N TRP A 63 -5.91 -7.70 -13.26
CA TRP A 63 -6.68 -8.92 -13.08
C TRP A 63 -7.16 -9.08 -11.64
N ASP A 64 -6.28 -8.89 -10.66
CA ASP A 64 -6.63 -8.99 -9.24
C ASP A 64 -7.68 -7.95 -8.84
N LEU A 65 -7.58 -6.72 -9.35
CA LEU A 65 -8.58 -5.68 -9.15
C LEU A 65 -9.91 -6.03 -9.81
N TRP A 66 -9.89 -6.60 -11.01
CA TRP A 66 -11.10 -7.04 -11.69
C TRP A 66 -11.77 -8.18 -10.91
N GLU A 67 -11.02 -9.17 -10.44
CA GLU A 67 -11.56 -10.24 -9.60
C GLU A 67 -12.17 -9.68 -8.31
N ALA A 68 -11.46 -8.80 -7.61
CA ALA A 68 -11.95 -8.15 -6.40
C ALA A 68 -13.20 -7.29 -6.64
N ALA A 69 -13.28 -6.61 -7.79
CA ALA A 69 -14.44 -5.79 -8.15
C ALA A 69 -15.69 -6.62 -8.50
N ASN A 70 -15.54 -7.92 -8.75
CA ASN A 70 -16.64 -8.85 -9.01
C ASN A 70 -16.97 -9.75 -7.80
N ASP A 71 -16.21 -9.64 -6.72
CA ASP A 71 -16.48 -10.38 -5.48
C ASP A 71 -17.69 -9.79 -4.74
N SER A 72 -18.68 -10.62 -4.44
CA SER A 72 -19.95 -10.18 -3.86
C SER A 72 -19.82 -9.62 -2.43
N GLU A 73 -18.89 -10.13 -1.63
CA GLU A 73 -18.63 -9.62 -0.28
C GLU A 73 -17.97 -8.24 -0.35
N LEU A 74 -16.97 -8.10 -1.21
CA LEU A 74 -16.28 -6.82 -1.40
C LEU A 74 -17.22 -5.77 -1.99
N ILE A 75 -18.08 -6.14 -2.94
CA ILE A 75 -19.12 -5.24 -3.47
C ILE A 75 -20.06 -4.78 -2.35
N ASP A 76 -20.58 -5.69 -1.52
CA ASP A 76 -21.48 -5.34 -0.41
C ASP A 76 -20.78 -4.39 0.59
N ARG A 77 -19.52 -4.67 0.94
CA ARG A 77 -18.73 -3.81 1.83
C ARG A 77 -18.47 -2.43 1.23
N MET A 78 -18.09 -2.36 -0.04
CA MET A 78 -17.85 -1.09 -0.74
C MET A 78 -19.13 -0.27 -0.91
N SER A 79 -20.30 -0.91 -1.06
CA SER A 79 -21.59 -0.20 -1.11
C SER A 79 -21.93 0.55 0.18
N LYS A 80 -21.36 0.10 1.31
CA LYS A 80 -21.54 0.70 2.64
C LYS A 80 -20.38 1.63 3.03
N TYR A 81 -19.35 1.71 2.20
CA TYR A 81 -18.18 2.53 2.48
C TYR A 81 -18.57 4.01 2.47
N GLN A 82 -18.31 4.70 3.58
CA GLN A 82 -18.38 6.15 3.65
C GLN A 82 -16.96 6.70 3.65
N SER A 83 -16.62 7.54 2.67
CA SER A 83 -15.35 8.24 2.68
C SER A 83 -15.27 9.09 3.95
N SER A 84 -14.19 8.98 4.71
CA SER A 84 -13.92 9.96 5.76
C SER A 84 -13.89 11.35 5.13
N GLU A 85 -14.52 12.33 5.76
CA GLU A 85 -14.33 13.72 5.37
C GLU A 85 -12.83 14.00 5.36
N CYS A 86 -12.35 14.58 4.26
CA CYS A 86 -10.96 14.99 4.13
C CYS A 86 -10.67 15.94 5.28
N LEU A 87 -9.89 15.48 6.26
CA LEU A 87 -9.29 16.39 7.22
C LEU A 87 -8.39 17.29 6.38
N SER A 88 -8.84 18.52 6.15
CA SER A 88 -7.97 19.63 5.74
C SER A 88 -6.96 19.80 6.87
N SER A 89 -5.95 18.94 6.92
CA SER A 89 -4.82 19.13 7.80
C SER A 89 -4.10 20.35 7.27
N THR A 90 -4.24 21.48 7.97
CA THR A 90 -3.27 22.55 7.89
C THR A 90 -1.94 21.90 8.26
N VAL A 91 -1.14 21.61 7.24
CA VAL A 91 0.23 21.13 7.43
C VAL A 91 0.98 22.34 7.97
N GLU A 92 1.14 22.42 9.29
CA GLU A 92 2.12 23.35 9.85
C GLU A 92 3.49 22.78 9.50
N GLU A 93 4.13 23.36 8.48
CA GLU A 93 5.54 23.13 8.20
C GLU A 93 6.34 23.54 9.43
N ILE A 94 6.88 22.54 10.14
CA ILE A 94 7.92 22.77 11.13
C ILE A 94 9.20 23.06 10.36
N LEU A 95 9.48 24.35 10.19
CA LEU A 95 10.77 24.92 9.75
C LEU A 95 11.83 24.79 10.85
#